data_AF-A0A357NEI4-F1
#
_entry.id   AF-A0A357NEI4-F1
#
_cell.length_a   1.000
_cell.length_b   1.000
_cell.length_c   1.000
_cell.angle_alpha   90.00
_cell.angle_beta   90.00
_cell.angle_gamma   90.00
#
_symmetry.space_group_name_H-M   'P 1'
#
loop_
_entity.id
_entity.type
_entity.pdbx_description
1 polymer ?
#
loop_
_entity_poly.entity_id
_entity_poly.type
_entity_poly.pdbx_seq_one_letter_code
_entity_poly.pdbx_strand_id
1 'polypeptide(L)'
;MALEVNGYKSKLFSGIVSILFFLTLCPAVFAATLVWQEQATVAGPAIQLGDLALLSGDDPDRLDVLRAVNMGRAAAPGQTSYLTGDILRARIMAAGIDPMVEGWTIPERVTVTTLSQIVPGEAITQKVTQVLMGQVPYPPADVTVKIRGSLAEVPIPVGAYEIKVKLPNGVRLVGPTQVAAEIWASGRLAKTIYLVCDVQVQVQAIIVTSPVAPHKFITPADITVEKRSLASLPVRALKDDSALKLYWTRRTISPGTVLTE
;
A
#
# COMPACT_ATOMS: atom_id res chain seq x y z
N MET A 1 -69.45 95.69 -32.03
CA MET A 1 -70.20 94.78 -32.92
C MET A 1 -69.64 93.39 -32.66
N ALA A 2 -70.35 92.66 -31.81
CA ALA A 2 -69.99 91.33 -31.35
C ALA A 2 -70.20 90.31 -32.47
N LEU A 3 -69.31 89.33 -32.59
CA LEU A 3 -69.64 87.96 -32.97
C LEU A 3 -68.59 87.03 -32.34
N GLU A 4 -69.03 86.37 -31.27
CA GLU A 4 -68.49 85.10 -30.78
C GLU A 4 -68.39 84.07 -31.90
N VAL A 5 -67.30 83.31 -31.94
CA VAL A 5 -67.34 81.90 -32.31
C VAL A 5 -66.52 81.12 -31.29
N ASN A 6 -67.25 80.31 -30.54
CA ASN A 6 -66.84 79.39 -29.50
C ASN A 6 -66.27 78.11 -30.15
N GLY A 7 -65.12 77.62 -29.69
CA GLY A 7 -64.41 76.50 -30.32
C GLY A 7 -63.60 75.65 -29.34
N TYR A 8 -64.31 75.00 -28.42
CA TYR A 8 -64.09 73.66 -27.84
C TYR A 8 -62.65 73.10 -27.66
N LYS A 9 -62.24 73.06 -26.38
CA LYS A 9 -61.60 71.95 -25.62
C LYS A 9 -60.54 71.05 -26.30
N SER A 10 -59.33 71.07 -25.74
CA SER A 10 -58.56 69.83 -25.46
C SER A 10 -57.81 69.93 -24.12
N LYS A 11 -58.34 69.25 -23.11
CA LYS A 11 -57.61 68.78 -21.92
C LYS A 11 -57.87 67.28 -21.81
N LEU A 12 -56.84 66.56 -21.34
CA LEU A 12 -56.82 65.19 -20.80
C LEU A 12 -56.25 64.09 -21.73
N PHE A 13 -55.59 63.13 -21.06
CA PHE A 13 -54.84 61.95 -21.51
C PHE A 13 -53.37 62.24 -21.86
N SER A 14 -52.36 61.55 -21.34
CA SER A 14 -52.26 60.37 -20.47
C SER A 14 -50.77 60.15 -20.18
N GLY A 15 -50.44 59.39 -19.13
CA GLY A 15 -49.27 58.51 -19.22
C GLY A 15 -48.08 58.85 -18.34
N ILE A 16 -48.21 58.54 -17.06
CA ILE A 16 -47.11 58.03 -16.24
C ILE A 16 -46.40 56.93 -17.02
N VAL A 17 -45.13 57.11 -17.36
CA VAL A 17 -44.26 56.04 -17.83
C VAL A 17 -42.95 56.15 -17.05
N SER A 18 -43.07 55.80 -15.76
CA SER A 18 -41.97 55.30 -14.96
C SER A 18 -41.69 53.88 -15.45
N ILE A 19 -40.85 53.74 -16.50
CA ILE A 19 -40.32 52.43 -16.89
C ILE A 19 -39.20 52.10 -15.91
N LEU A 20 -39.65 51.43 -14.85
CA LEU A 20 -38.89 50.49 -14.05
C LEU A 20 -38.21 49.52 -15.03
N PHE A 21 -36.93 49.75 -15.32
CA PHE A 21 -36.09 48.80 -16.04
C PHE A 21 -35.80 47.65 -15.08
N PHE A 22 -36.79 46.78 -14.89
CA PHE A 22 -36.68 45.57 -14.10
C PHE A 22 -35.81 44.61 -14.90
N LEU A 23 -34.51 44.70 -14.61
CA LEU A 23 -33.52 43.64 -14.64
C LEU A 23 -34.16 42.24 -14.79
N THR A 24 -34.32 41.78 -16.03
CA THR A 24 -34.44 40.36 -16.33
C THR A 24 -33.05 39.89 -16.74
N LEU A 25 -32.13 39.85 -15.77
CA LEU A 25 -31.11 38.81 -15.80
C LEU A 25 -31.87 37.50 -15.71
N CYS A 26 -32.10 36.86 -16.86
CA CYS A 26 -32.37 35.44 -16.89
C CYS A 26 -31.15 34.80 -16.22
N PRO A 27 -31.25 34.22 -15.01
CA PRO A 27 -30.16 33.38 -14.56
C PRO A 27 -30.12 32.25 -15.60
N ALA A 28 -29.06 32.25 -16.42
CA ALA A 28 -28.68 31.02 -17.10
C ALA A 28 -28.59 30.00 -15.96
N VAL A 29 -29.56 29.08 -15.90
CA VAL A 29 -29.48 27.95 -15.00
C VAL A 29 -28.28 27.19 -15.51
N PHE A 30 -27.14 27.39 -14.84
CA PHE A 30 -25.88 26.70 -15.09
C PHE A 30 -26.08 25.22 -14.72
N ALA A 31 -26.82 24.51 -15.56
CA ALA A 31 -27.15 23.11 -15.36
C ALA A 31 -25.94 22.27 -15.75
N ALA A 32 -25.35 21.60 -14.78
CA ALA A 32 -24.33 20.61 -15.09
C ALA A 32 -24.98 19.40 -15.74
N THR A 33 -24.52 19.01 -16.93
CA THR A 33 -24.93 17.78 -17.59
C THR A 33 -24.07 16.63 -17.09
N LEU A 34 -24.71 15.52 -16.71
CA LEU A 34 -24.07 14.33 -16.18
C LEU A 34 -24.42 13.11 -17.04
N VAL A 35 -23.39 12.44 -17.57
CA VAL A 35 -23.52 11.20 -18.33
C VAL A 35 -22.83 10.07 -17.58
N TRP A 36 -23.62 9.12 -17.07
CA TRP A 36 -23.10 7.96 -16.33
C TRP A 36 -22.35 6.98 -17.23
N GLN A 37 -21.29 6.41 -16.68
CA GLN A 37 -20.62 5.26 -17.25
C GLN A 37 -21.16 3.99 -16.59
N GLU A 38 -21.61 3.02 -17.38
CA GLU A 38 -22.04 1.71 -16.84
C GLU A 38 -20.88 0.93 -16.22
N GLN A 39 -19.67 1.16 -16.74
CA GLN A 39 -18.42 0.59 -16.28
C GLN A 39 -17.40 1.71 -16.06
N ALA A 40 -16.99 1.88 -14.81
CA ALA A 40 -16.03 2.89 -14.38
C ALA A 40 -14.76 2.23 -13.84
N THR A 41 -13.64 2.95 -13.93
CA THR A 41 -12.36 2.54 -13.34
C THR A 41 -11.87 3.58 -12.36
N VAL A 42 -11.33 3.14 -11.22
CA VAL A 42 -10.90 4.01 -10.12
C VAL A 42 -9.49 3.67 -9.71
N ALA A 43 -8.59 4.66 -9.63
CA ALA A 43 -7.21 4.46 -9.17
C ALA A 43 -7.06 4.60 -7.64
N GLY A 44 -7.95 5.38 -7.01
CA GLY A 44 -7.86 5.76 -5.61
C GLY A 44 -8.58 4.81 -4.64
N PRO A 45 -8.41 5.03 -3.32
CA PRO A 45 -9.10 4.26 -2.28
C PRO A 45 -10.59 4.65 -2.12
N ALA A 46 -10.99 5.76 -2.71
CA ALA A 46 -12.35 6.27 -2.72
C ALA A 46 -12.81 6.41 -4.17
N ILE A 47 -14.08 6.10 -4.39
CA ILE A 47 -14.80 6.33 -5.64
C ILE A 47 -15.29 7.77 -5.57
N GLN A 48 -15.13 8.55 -6.63
CA GLN A 48 -15.68 9.90 -6.73
C GLN A 48 -16.73 9.96 -7.84
N LEU A 49 -17.61 10.95 -7.83
CA LEU A 49 -18.62 11.10 -8.88
C LEU A 49 -17.98 11.31 -10.26
N GLY A 50 -16.85 12.03 -10.30
CA GLY A 50 -16.07 12.22 -11.52
C GLY A 50 -15.49 10.93 -12.10
N ASP A 51 -15.32 9.88 -11.29
CA ASP A 51 -14.90 8.55 -11.77
C ASP A 51 -16.05 7.80 -12.45
N LEU A 52 -17.30 8.09 -12.06
CA LEU A 52 -18.49 7.35 -12.48
C LEU A 52 -19.22 7.99 -13.66
N ALA A 53 -18.98 9.28 -13.91
CA ALA A 53 -19.73 10.04 -14.88
C ALA A 53 -18.91 11.16 -15.52
N LEU A 54 -19.22 11.45 -16.78
CA LEU A 54 -18.73 12.63 -17.48
C LEU A 54 -19.60 13.83 -17.10
N LEU A 55 -18.97 14.82 -16.48
CA LEU A 55 -19.59 16.06 -16.02
C LEU A 55 -19.17 17.21 -16.93
N SER A 56 -20.16 17.89 -17.52
CA SER A 56 -19.99 19.07 -18.39
C SER A 56 -20.91 20.21 -17.95
N GLY A 57 -20.50 21.46 -18.18
CA GLY A 57 -21.26 22.64 -17.78
C GLY A 57 -20.40 23.90 -17.89
N ASP A 58 -20.99 25.08 -17.74
CA ASP A 58 -20.29 26.34 -17.99
C ASP A 58 -19.58 26.91 -16.74
N ASP A 59 -19.77 26.31 -15.56
CA ASP A 59 -19.12 26.69 -14.30
C ASP A 59 -18.07 25.65 -13.90
N PRO A 60 -16.76 25.90 -14.14
CA PRO A 60 -15.70 24.95 -13.85
C PRO A 60 -15.53 24.69 -12.34
N ASP A 61 -15.72 25.70 -11.49
CA ASP A 61 -15.54 25.56 -10.04
C ASP A 61 -16.62 24.63 -9.47
N ARG A 62 -17.87 24.80 -9.92
CA ARG A 62 -18.96 23.88 -9.58
C ARG A 62 -18.71 22.47 -10.08
N LEU A 63 -18.21 22.31 -11.31
CA LEU A 63 -17.90 20.98 -11.85
C LEU A 63 -16.82 20.27 -11.04
N ASP A 64 -15.82 20.98 -10.54
CA ASP A 64 -14.76 20.38 -9.71
C ASP A 64 -15.29 19.94 -8.35
N VAL A 65 -16.19 20.72 -7.73
CA VAL A 65 -16.91 20.30 -6.52
C VAL A 65 -17.73 19.04 -6.78
N LEU A 66 -18.48 19.00 -7.90
CA LEU A 66 -19.28 17.85 -8.29
C LEU A 66 -18.41 16.60 -8.53
N ARG A 67 -17.29 16.74 -9.24
CA ARG A 67 -16.35 15.63 -9.50
C ARG A 67 -15.81 15.04 -8.21
N ALA A 68 -15.54 15.86 -7.21
CA ALA A 68 -14.95 15.45 -5.93
C ALA A 68 -15.96 14.79 -4.95
N VAL A 69 -17.25 14.75 -5.28
CA VAL A 69 -18.28 14.13 -4.42
C VAL A 69 -17.93 12.67 -4.14
N ASN A 70 -17.92 12.29 -2.86
CA ASN A 70 -17.49 10.97 -2.41
C ASN A 70 -18.55 9.90 -2.71
N MET A 71 -18.23 9.10 -3.71
CA MET A 71 -18.83 7.87 -4.22
C MET A 71 -18.86 6.71 -3.25
N GLY A 72 -18.07 6.71 -2.18
CA GLY A 72 -17.84 5.58 -1.28
C GLY A 72 -16.42 5.04 -1.39
N ARG A 73 -16.16 3.89 -0.75
CA ARG A 73 -14.84 3.24 -0.81
C ARG A 73 -14.71 2.36 -2.04
N ALA A 74 -13.55 2.41 -2.69
CA ALA A 74 -13.22 1.49 -3.76
C ALA A 74 -13.03 0.06 -3.23
N ALA A 75 -13.21 -0.93 -4.10
CA ALA A 75 -12.91 -2.33 -3.78
C ALA A 75 -11.39 -2.51 -3.56
N ALA A 76 -10.99 -3.73 -3.17
CA ALA A 76 -9.56 -4.04 -3.14
C ALA A 76 -8.94 -3.89 -4.55
N PRO A 77 -7.63 -3.60 -4.67
CA PRO A 77 -6.98 -3.43 -5.96
C PRO A 77 -7.21 -4.64 -6.89
N GLY A 78 -7.66 -4.39 -8.13
CA GLY A 78 -7.98 -5.41 -9.12
C GLY A 78 -9.35 -6.09 -8.91
N GLN A 79 -10.12 -5.67 -7.90
CA GLN A 79 -11.46 -6.17 -7.67
C GLN A 79 -12.52 -5.20 -8.22
N THR A 80 -13.69 -5.77 -8.49
CA THR A 80 -14.87 -5.06 -8.98
C THR A 80 -15.92 -5.00 -7.89
N SER A 81 -16.60 -3.86 -7.81
CA SER A 81 -17.77 -3.64 -6.94
C SER A 81 -18.92 -3.04 -7.74
N TYR A 82 -20.11 -3.08 -7.18
CA TYR A 82 -21.32 -2.55 -7.81
C TYR A 82 -21.93 -1.47 -6.92
N LEU A 83 -22.33 -0.35 -7.53
CA LEU A 83 -23.13 0.68 -6.89
C LEU A 83 -24.52 0.64 -7.48
N THR A 84 -25.53 0.45 -6.63
CA THR A 84 -26.94 0.47 -7.06
C THR A 84 -27.45 1.90 -7.17
N GLY A 85 -28.49 2.10 -7.99
CA GLY A 85 -29.13 3.41 -8.18
C GLY A 85 -29.58 4.05 -6.87
N ASP A 86 -30.07 3.25 -5.91
CA ASP A 86 -30.47 3.74 -4.58
C ASP A 86 -29.28 4.29 -3.79
N ILE A 87 -28.14 3.59 -3.81
CA ILE A 87 -26.91 4.04 -3.14
C ILE A 87 -26.37 5.30 -3.81
N LEU A 88 -26.39 5.36 -5.15
CA LEU A 88 -25.97 6.53 -5.90
C LEU A 88 -26.83 7.74 -5.54
N ARG A 89 -28.16 7.58 -5.54
CA ARG A 89 -29.12 8.63 -5.18
C ARG A 89 -28.91 9.11 -3.75
N ALA A 90 -28.81 8.19 -2.79
CA ALA A 90 -28.58 8.52 -1.39
C ALA A 90 -27.29 9.32 -1.19
N ARG A 91 -26.20 8.96 -1.89
CA ARG A 91 -24.91 9.66 -1.79
C ARG A 91 -24.93 11.05 -2.42
N ILE A 92 -25.59 11.22 -3.56
CA ILE A 92 -25.74 12.53 -4.21
C ILE A 92 -26.59 13.46 -3.35
N MET A 93 -27.71 12.97 -2.82
CA MET A 93 -28.58 13.71 -1.89
C MET A 93 -27.83 14.11 -0.61
N ALA A 94 -27.02 13.20 -0.06
CA ALA A 94 -26.20 13.48 1.13
C ALA A 94 -25.11 14.54 0.87
N ALA A 95 -24.71 14.73 -0.39
CA ALA A 95 -23.82 15.81 -0.81
C ALA A 95 -24.56 17.14 -1.06
N GLY A 96 -25.88 17.20 -0.78
CA GLY A 96 -26.70 18.40 -0.94
C GLY A 96 -27.16 18.66 -2.37
N ILE A 97 -27.04 17.67 -3.25
CA ILE A 97 -27.42 17.77 -4.66
C ILE A 97 -28.71 16.97 -4.86
N ASP A 98 -29.73 17.58 -5.45
CA ASP A 98 -30.95 16.88 -5.82
C ASP A 98 -30.90 16.45 -7.30
N PRO A 99 -30.77 15.14 -7.59
CA PRO A 99 -30.72 14.65 -8.97
C PRO A 99 -31.96 14.99 -9.80
N MET A 100 -33.13 15.14 -9.16
CA MET A 100 -34.36 15.49 -9.88
C MET A 100 -34.36 16.95 -10.33
N VAL A 101 -33.83 17.85 -9.49
CA VAL A 101 -33.69 19.27 -9.82
C VAL A 101 -32.66 19.48 -10.93
N GLU A 102 -31.58 18.71 -10.91
CA GLU A 102 -30.54 18.75 -11.95
C GLU A 102 -30.92 17.97 -13.23
N GLY A 103 -32.06 17.25 -13.23
CA GLY A 103 -32.54 16.47 -14.37
C GLY A 103 -31.68 15.24 -14.69
N TRP A 104 -30.96 14.69 -13.71
CA TRP A 104 -30.05 13.56 -13.89
C TRP A 104 -30.78 12.22 -13.81
N THR A 105 -30.62 11.40 -14.85
CA THR A 105 -31.10 10.01 -14.85
C THR A 105 -30.07 9.10 -14.20
N ILE A 106 -30.36 8.60 -13.00
CA ILE A 106 -29.47 7.68 -12.28
C ILE A 106 -29.69 6.25 -12.80
N PRO A 107 -28.62 5.53 -13.21
CA PRO A 107 -28.73 4.14 -13.65
C PRO A 107 -29.06 3.21 -12.47
N GLU A 108 -29.68 2.06 -12.75
CA GLU A 108 -29.97 1.05 -11.73
C GLU A 108 -28.70 0.47 -11.10
N ARG A 109 -27.60 0.43 -11.86
CA ARG A 109 -26.32 -0.12 -11.44
C ARG A 109 -25.16 0.52 -12.20
N VAL A 110 -24.06 0.76 -11.49
CA VAL A 110 -22.74 1.05 -12.07
C VAL A 110 -21.74 0.01 -11.57
N THR A 111 -20.95 -0.53 -12.49
CA THR A 111 -19.85 -1.45 -12.18
C THR A 111 -18.56 -0.65 -12.04
N VAL A 112 -17.86 -0.84 -10.93
CA VAL A 112 -16.64 -0.07 -10.62
C VAL A 112 -15.48 -1.03 -10.41
N THR A 113 -14.47 -0.94 -11.25
CA THR A 113 -13.24 -1.75 -11.17
C THR A 113 -12.10 -0.90 -10.61
N THR A 114 -11.47 -1.38 -9.55
CA THR A 114 -10.34 -0.67 -8.93
C THR A 114 -9.06 -1.03 -9.67
N LEU A 115 -8.40 -0.03 -10.26
CA LEU A 115 -7.13 -0.22 -10.97
C LEU A 115 -6.07 -0.78 -10.03
N SER A 116 -5.27 -1.69 -10.56
CA SER A 116 -4.16 -2.28 -9.83
C SER A 116 -2.96 -2.53 -10.73
N GLN A 117 -1.82 -2.68 -10.07
CA GLN A 117 -0.62 -3.26 -10.65
C GLN A 117 -0.19 -4.46 -9.82
N ILE A 118 0.63 -5.31 -10.41
CA ILE A 118 1.08 -6.54 -9.79
C ILE A 118 2.50 -6.36 -9.27
N VAL A 119 2.73 -6.73 -8.01
CA VAL A 119 4.07 -6.95 -7.46
C VAL A 119 4.39 -8.44 -7.56
N PRO A 120 5.42 -8.83 -8.32
CA PRO A 120 5.84 -10.23 -8.39
C PRO A 120 6.26 -10.75 -7.01
N GLY A 121 5.85 -11.97 -6.68
CA GLY A 121 6.27 -12.63 -5.44
C GLY A 121 7.79 -12.73 -5.32
N GLU A 122 8.47 -12.94 -6.45
CA GLU A 122 9.93 -12.99 -6.56
C GLU A 122 10.62 -11.69 -6.15
N ALA A 123 10.06 -10.54 -6.51
CA ALA A 123 10.63 -9.25 -6.14
C ALA A 123 10.60 -9.07 -4.61
N ILE A 124 9.53 -9.54 -3.97
CA ILE A 124 9.37 -9.48 -2.51
C ILE A 124 10.34 -10.46 -1.83
N THR A 125 10.45 -11.69 -2.31
CA THR A 125 11.35 -12.70 -1.74
C THR A 125 12.82 -12.30 -1.88
N GLN A 126 13.21 -11.74 -3.04
CA GLN A 126 14.55 -11.18 -3.26
C GLN A 126 14.85 -10.03 -2.30
N LYS A 127 13.92 -9.08 -2.14
CA LYS A 127 14.11 -7.95 -1.22
C LYS A 127 14.28 -8.42 0.23
N VAL A 128 13.46 -9.38 0.67
CA VAL A 128 13.54 -9.96 2.02
C VAL A 128 14.87 -10.68 2.22
N THR A 129 15.31 -11.47 1.24
CA THR A 129 16.59 -12.18 1.27
C THR A 129 17.75 -11.21 1.39
N GLN A 130 17.76 -10.15 0.57
CA GLN A 130 18.78 -9.12 0.61
C GLN A 130 18.87 -8.43 1.99
N VAL A 131 17.72 -8.06 2.56
CA VAL A 131 17.69 -7.41 3.88
C VAL A 131 18.18 -8.36 4.98
N LEU A 132 17.75 -9.63 4.96
CA LEU A 132 18.22 -10.62 5.94
C LEU A 132 19.74 -10.83 5.84
N MET A 133 20.27 -11.02 4.63
CA MET A 133 21.71 -11.20 4.44
C MET A 133 22.54 -10.00 4.91
N GLY A 134 22.01 -8.78 4.78
CA GLY A 134 22.69 -7.56 5.25
C GLY A 134 22.59 -7.30 6.75
N GLN A 135 21.66 -7.95 7.46
CA GLN A 135 21.42 -7.76 8.90
C GLN A 135 22.04 -8.87 9.76
N VAL A 136 22.37 -10.01 9.16
CA VAL A 136 23.06 -11.10 9.85
C VAL A 136 24.52 -10.70 10.10
N PRO A 137 25.04 -10.77 11.35
CA PRO A 137 26.39 -10.34 11.68
C PRO A 137 27.46 -11.39 11.30
N TYR A 138 27.37 -11.94 10.09
CA TYR A 138 28.28 -12.94 9.54
C TYR A 138 28.58 -12.63 8.06
N PRO A 139 29.72 -13.08 7.53
CA PRO A 139 30.06 -12.86 6.12
C PRO A 139 28.97 -13.43 5.19
N PRO A 140 28.59 -12.74 4.10
CA PRO A 140 27.57 -13.22 3.17
C PRO A 140 27.85 -14.62 2.60
N ALA A 141 29.12 -15.00 2.46
CA ALA A 141 29.54 -16.33 1.97
C ALA A 141 29.18 -17.48 2.94
N ASP A 142 28.92 -17.16 4.20
CA ASP A 142 28.61 -18.13 5.25
C ASP A 142 27.12 -18.13 5.64
N VAL A 143 26.32 -17.25 5.02
CA VAL A 143 24.90 -17.08 5.31
C VAL A 143 24.08 -17.57 4.13
N THR A 144 23.15 -18.48 4.40
CA THR A 144 22.14 -18.92 3.43
C THR A 144 20.76 -18.59 3.98
N VAL A 145 19.95 -17.90 3.18
CA VAL A 145 18.56 -17.58 3.52
C VAL A 145 17.66 -18.35 2.57
N LYS A 146 16.70 -19.10 3.11
CA LYS A 146 15.67 -19.79 2.34
C LYS A 146 14.31 -19.33 2.81
N ILE A 147 13.41 -18.99 1.89
CA ILE A 147 12.03 -18.64 2.23
C ILE A 147 11.19 -19.90 2.12
N ARG A 148 10.34 -20.15 3.12
CA ARG A 148 9.45 -21.31 3.11
C ARG A 148 8.26 -21.05 2.18
N GLY A 149 8.08 -21.95 1.21
CA GLY A 149 7.00 -21.88 0.24
C GLY A 149 7.28 -20.88 -0.90
N SER A 150 6.30 -20.77 -1.80
CA SER A 150 6.27 -19.74 -2.85
C SER A 150 5.33 -18.61 -2.45
N LEU A 151 5.68 -17.40 -2.87
CA LEU A 151 4.83 -16.23 -2.69
C LEU A 151 4.10 -15.95 -4.01
N ALA A 152 2.78 -15.88 -3.96
CA ALA A 152 1.96 -15.47 -5.10
C ALA A 152 2.15 -13.98 -5.42
N GLU A 153 1.78 -13.62 -6.64
CA GLU A 153 1.68 -12.23 -7.07
C GLU A 153 0.69 -11.43 -6.22
N VAL A 154 1.01 -10.15 -5.99
CA VAL A 154 0.25 -9.31 -5.08
C VAL A 154 -0.29 -8.09 -5.80
N PRO A 155 -1.63 -7.97 -5.96
CA PRO A 155 -2.22 -6.77 -6.52
C PRO A 155 -2.14 -5.63 -5.51
N ILE A 156 -1.67 -4.47 -5.98
CA ILE A 156 -1.58 -3.23 -5.20
C ILE A 156 -2.16 -2.06 -6.01
N PRO A 157 -2.50 -0.92 -5.37
CA PRO A 157 -2.90 0.27 -6.10
C PRO A 157 -1.84 0.70 -7.12
N VAL A 158 -2.29 1.32 -8.21
CA VAL A 158 -1.39 1.86 -9.23
C VAL A 158 -0.54 3.01 -8.68
N GLY A 159 0.72 3.07 -9.10
CA GLY A 159 1.68 4.11 -8.74
C GLY A 159 3.04 3.59 -8.31
N ALA A 160 3.89 4.50 -7.85
CA ALA A 160 5.18 4.14 -7.28
C ALA A 160 4.99 3.33 -6.00
N TYR A 161 5.76 2.26 -5.85
CA TYR A 161 5.72 1.40 -4.68
C TYR A 161 7.11 1.13 -4.10
N GLU A 162 7.14 0.79 -2.82
CA GLU A 162 8.33 0.42 -2.06
C GLU A 162 8.04 -0.83 -1.22
N ILE A 163 9.04 -1.70 -1.06
CA ILE A 163 8.97 -2.88 -0.19
C ILE A 163 9.87 -2.63 1.01
N LYS A 164 9.26 -2.50 2.20
CA LYS A 164 9.94 -2.35 3.49
C LYS A 164 9.89 -3.66 4.24
N VAL A 165 11.04 -4.09 4.75
CA VAL A 165 11.16 -5.36 5.47
C VAL A 165 11.33 -5.05 6.95
N LYS A 166 10.42 -5.56 7.79
CA LYS A 166 10.49 -5.46 9.24
C LYS A 166 10.88 -6.79 9.85
N LEU A 167 11.93 -6.75 10.65
CA LEU A 167 12.44 -7.87 11.43
C LEU A 167 11.87 -7.79 12.86
N PRO A 168 11.61 -8.94 13.49
CA PRO A 168 11.23 -8.96 14.90
C PRO A 168 12.40 -8.48 15.77
N ASN A 169 12.11 -7.59 16.71
CA ASN A 169 13.12 -6.99 17.58
C ASN A 169 13.76 -8.05 18.50
N GLY A 170 15.08 -7.97 18.67
CA GLY A 170 15.83 -8.81 19.63
C GLY A 170 15.99 -10.28 19.22
N VAL A 171 15.57 -10.67 18.01
CA VAL A 171 15.70 -12.05 17.54
C VAL A 171 17.07 -12.29 16.95
N ARG A 172 17.73 -13.38 17.38
CA ARG A 172 18.93 -13.88 16.72
C ARG A 172 18.53 -14.39 15.33
N LEU A 173 19.05 -13.78 14.28
CA LEU A 173 18.78 -14.14 12.88
C LEU A 173 19.47 -15.46 12.47
N VAL A 174 19.16 -16.54 13.17
CA VAL A 174 19.66 -17.89 12.93
C VAL A 174 18.52 -18.88 13.17
N GLY A 175 18.21 -19.70 12.18
CA GLY A 175 17.07 -20.61 12.18
C GLY A 175 15.80 -19.99 11.59
N PRO A 176 14.64 -20.60 11.87
CA PRO A 176 13.34 -20.12 11.37
C PRO A 176 12.99 -18.76 11.97
N THR A 177 12.83 -17.75 11.12
CA THR A 177 12.53 -16.37 11.49
C THR A 177 11.33 -15.88 10.69
N GLN A 178 10.31 -15.36 11.38
CA GLN A 178 9.18 -14.71 10.72
C GLN A 178 9.52 -13.26 10.41
N VAL A 179 9.29 -12.84 9.17
CA VAL A 179 9.59 -11.51 8.66
C VAL A 179 8.33 -10.89 8.09
N ALA A 180 8.11 -9.60 8.31
CA ALA A 180 7.02 -8.86 7.70
C ALA A 180 7.55 -8.04 6.51
N ALA A 181 7.05 -8.32 5.31
CA ALA A 181 7.25 -7.50 4.13
C ALA A 181 6.04 -6.56 3.96
N GLU A 182 6.27 -5.27 4.14
CA GLU A 182 5.28 -4.21 3.95
C GLU A 182 5.44 -3.61 2.56
N ILE A 183 4.37 -3.68 1.76
CA ILE A 183 4.31 -3.04 0.45
C ILE A 183 3.60 -1.71 0.62
N TRP A 184 4.33 -0.63 0.34
CA TRP A 184 3.86 0.74 0.39
C TRP A 184 3.61 1.25 -1.02
N ALA A 185 2.43 1.79 -1.30
CA ALA A 185 2.09 2.40 -2.59
C ALA A 185 1.71 3.86 -2.36
N SER A 186 2.34 4.79 -3.07
CA SER A 186 2.09 6.24 -2.96
C SER A 186 2.10 6.74 -1.50
N GLY A 187 3.06 6.27 -0.70
CA GLY A 187 3.24 6.67 0.70
C GLY A 187 2.26 6.05 1.71
N ARG A 188 1.38 5.13 1.28
CA ARG A 188 0.45 4.42 2.17
C ARG A 188 0.74 2.92 2.19
N LEU A 189 0.58 2.30 3.35
CA LEU A 189 0.69 0.85 3.48
C LEU A 189 -0.44 0.18 2.68
N ALA A 190 -0.08 -0.53 1.61
CA ALA A 190 -1.04 -1.23 0.76
C ALA A 190 -1.29 -2.64 1.28
N LYS A 191 -0.24 -3.36 1.66
CA LYS A 191 -0.35 -4.75 2.16
C LYS A 191 0.84 -5.15 3.02
N THR A 192 0.59 -6.01 4.00
CA THR A 192 1.64 -6.67 4.79
C THR A 192 1.61 -8.16 4.53
N ILE A 193 2.77 -8.75 4.28
CA ILE A 193 2.94 -10.17 3.98
C ILE A 193 3.91 -10.74 5.01
N TYR A 194 3.49 -11.79 5.71
CA TYR A 194 4.34 -12.48 6.66
C TYR A 194 4.97 -13.70 5.99
N LEU A 195 6.30 -13.75 6.03
CA LEU A 195 7.10 -14.83 5.44
C LEU A 195 7.90 -15.52 6.54
N VAL A 196 8.02 -16.85 6.46
CA VAL A 196 8.94 -17.61 7.32
C VAL A 196 10.21 -17.88 6.53
N CYS A 197 11.33 -17.43 7.06
CA CYS A 197 12.65 -17.55 6.46
C CYS A 197 13.52 -18.46 7.32
N ASP A 198 14.16 -19.46 6.73
CA ASP A 198 15.20 -20.26 7.37
C ASP A 198 16.56 -19.62 7.09
N VAL A 199 17.14 -19.01 8.14
CA VAL A 199 18.48 -18.41 8.07
C VAL A 199 19.50 -19.42 8.59
N GLN A 200 20.36 -19.91 7.71
CA GLN A 200 21.43 -20.84 8.04
C GLN A 200 22.75 -20.09 8.03
N VAL A 201 23.49 -20.20 9.13
CA VAL A 201 24.83 -19.61 9.25
C VAL A 201 25.82 -20.75 9.44
N GLN A 202 26.84 -20.81 8.58
CA GLN A 202 27.98 -21.70 8.72
C GLN A 202 29.08 -20.95 9.48
N VAL A 203 29.67 -21.57 10.49
CA VAL A 203 30.84 -21.02 11.16
C VAL A 203 31.92 -22.07 11.25
N GLN A 204 33.17 -21.63 11.36
CA GLN A 204 34.27 -22.53 11.66
C GLN A 204 34.12 -23.05 13.09
N ALA A 205 34.26 -24.36 13.25
CA ALA A 205 34.23 -25.04 14.53
C ALA A 205 35.43 -25.99 14.62
N ILE A 206 36.06 -26.01 15.79
CA ILE A 206 37.17 -26.93 16.04
C ILE A 206 36.62 -28.27 16.49
N ILE A 207 37.01 -29.32 15.78
CA ILE A 207 36.56 -30.69 16.02
C ILE A 207 37.76 -31.55 16.36
N VAL A 208 37.59 -32.41 17.36
CA VAL A 208 38.60 -33.37 17.78
C VAL A 208 38.67 -34.52 16.76
N THR A 209 39.86 -34.81 16.23
CA THR A 209 40.09 -35.89 15.26
C THR A 209 40.55 -37.18 15.93
N SER A 210 41.23 -37.07 17.08
CA SER A 210 41.80 -38.20 17.83
C SER A 210 41.40 -38.14 19.31
N PRO A 211 41.21 -39.27 20.00
CA PRO A 211 40.79 -39.27 21.40
C PRO A 211 41.82 -38.58 22.29
N VAL A 212 41.40 -37.57 23.04
CA VAL A 212 42.26 -36.83 23.98
C VAL A 212 41.96 -37.31 25.39
N ALA A 213 42.95 -37.90 26.06
CA ALA A 213 42.85 -38.36 27.44
C ALA A 213 42.62 -37.17 28.41
N PRO A 214 42.07 -37.42 29.62
CA PRO A 214 41.93 -36.37 30.64
C PRO A 214 43.28 -35.74 31.01
N HIS A 215 43.26 -34.46 31.37
CA HIS A 215 44.41 -33.67 31.82
C HIS A 215 45.54 -33.53 30.79
N LYS A 216 45.25 -33.75 29.50
CA LYS A 216 46.19 -33.48 28.41
C LYS A 216 45.90 -32.14 27.75
N PHE A 217 46.96 -31.50 27.29
CA PHE A 217 46.88 -30.36 26.40
C PHE A 217 46.39 -30.81 25.03
N ILE A 218 45.55 -29.97 24.42
CA ILE A 218 45.06 -30.19 23.06
C ILE A 218 46.12 -29.65 22.10
N THR A 219 46.61 -30.48 21.19
CA THR A 219 47.59 -30.07 20.17
C THR A 219 46.92 -29.87 18.80
N PRO A 220 47.54 -29.12 17.87
CA PRO A 220 47.02 -28.98 16.52
C PRO A 220 46.84 -30.30 15.76
N ALA A 221 47.54 -31.38 16.15
CA ALA A 221 47.38 -32.70 15.55
C ALA A 221 46.10 -33.42 16.00
N ASP A 222 45.54 -33.04 17.15
CA ASP A 222 44.35 -33.66 17.74
C ASP A 222 43.04 -33.05 17.21
N ILE A 223 43.14 -32.01 16.37
CA ILE A 223 42.01 -31.19 15.95
C ILE A 223 42.00 -30.92 14.45
N THR A 224 40.82 -30.54 13.95
CA THR A 224 40.61 -30.01 12.61
C THR A 224 39.59 -28.88 12.66
N VAL A 225 39.61 -27.98 11.67
CA VAL A 225 38.63 -26.91 11.53
C VAL A 225 37.64 -27.30 10.43
N GLU A 226 36.36 -27.41 10.79
CA GLU A 226 35.28 -27.68 9.85
C GLU A 226 34.24 -26.57 9.86
N LYS A 227 33.60 -26.33 8.70
CA LYS A 227 32.40 -25.48 8.65
C LYS A 227 31.21 -26.27 9.19
N ARG A 228 30.57 -25.75 10.23
CA ARG A 228 29.37 -26.33 10.84
C ARG A 228 28.27 -25.29 11.00
N SER A 229 27.03 -25.77 10.99
CA SER A 229 25.87 -24.90 11.21
C SER A 229 25.90 -24.35 12.62
N LEU A 230 25.82 -23.04 12.76
CA LEU A 230 25.77 -22.33 14.03
C LEU A 230 24.59 -22.79 14.92
N ALA A 231 23.49 -23.21 14.30
CA ALA A 231 22.33 -23.72 15.02
C ALA A 231 22.59 -25.09 15.69
N SER A 232 23.55 -25.86 15.17
CA SER A 232 23.94 -27.17 15.70
C SER A 232 25.09 -27.11 16.71
N LEU A 233 25.74 -25.96 16.86
CA LEU A 233 26.92 -25.84 17.71
C LEU A 233 26.56 -25.60 19.18
N PRO A 234 27.33 -26.18 20.12
CA PRO A 234 27.24 -25.81 21.53
C PRO A 234 27.47 -24.31 21.74
N VAL A 235 26.84 -23.73 22.77
CA VAL A 235 26.87 -22.29 23.07
C VAL A 235 28.28 -21.71 23.23
N ARG A 236 29.24 -22.53 23.67
CA ARG A 236 30.65 -22.14 23.91
C ARG A 236 31.63 -22.81 22.95
N ALA A 237 31.17 -23.19 21.75
CA ALA A 237 32.06 -23.80 20.76
C ALA A 237 33.21 -22.85 20.40
N LEU A 238 34.44 -23.38 20.46
CA LEU A 238 35.63 -22.67 20.01
C LEU A 238 35.59 -22.50 18.48
N LYS A 239 35.84 -21.27 18.03
CA LYS A 239 35.80 -20.88 16.61
C LYS A 239 37.18 -20.58 16.04
N ASP A 240 38.18 -20.41 16.90
CA ASP A 240 39.58 -20.15 16.54
C ASP A 240 40.53 -21.03 17.37
N ASP A 241 41.69 -21.33 16.81
CA ASP A 241 42.72 -22.18 17.40
C ASP A 241 43.70 -21.41 18.30
N SER A 242 43.64 -20.08 18.29
CA SER A 242 44.54 -19.19 19.03
C SER A 242 44.57 -19.46 20.53
N ALA A 243 43.43 -19.83 21.11
CA ALA A 243 43.30 -20.09 22.54
C ALA A 243 43.65 -21.54 22.96
N LEU A 244 43.83 -22.48 22.01
CA LEU A 244 44.00 -23.91 22.30
C LEU A 244 45.23 -24.23 23.15
N LYS A 245 46.30 -23.42 23.03
CA LYS A 245 47.55 -23.62 23.80
C LYS A 245 47.38 -23.47 25.31
N LEU A 246 46.26 -22.88 25.75
CA LEU A 246 45.95 -22.67 27.17
C LEU A 246 44.95 -23.69 27.71
N TYR A 247 44.39 -24.56 26.86
CA TYR A 247 43.35 -25.50 27.24
C TYR A 247 43.91 -26.91 27.48
N TRP A 248 43.55 -27.48 28.63
CA TRP A 248 43.67 -28.91 28.90
C TRP A 248 42.29 -29.54 29.09
N THR A 249 42.19 -30.82 28.80
CA THR A 249 40.94 -31.56 28.96
C THR A 249 40.67 -31.88 30.44
N ARG A 250 39.42 -31.75 30.89
CA ARG A 250 39.00 -32.23 32.23
C ARG A 250 38.48 -33.68 32.22
N ARG A 251 38.12 -34.16 31.04
CA ARG A 251 37.54 -35.48 30.77
C ARG A 251 38.07 -35.99 29.44
N THR A 252 37.91 -37.28 29.18
CA THR A 252 38.19 -37.83 27.85
C THR A 252 37.31 -37.15 26.81
N ILE A 253 37.90 -36.71 25.70
CA ILE A 253 37.17 -36.16 24.56
C ILE A 253 37.29 -37.14 23.40
N SER A 254 36.14 -37.61 22.92
CA SER A 254 36.08 -38.54 21.80
C SER A 254 36.24 -37.82 20.45
N PRO A 255 36.76 -38.51 19.42
CA PRO A 255 36.74 -38.00 18.05
C PRO A 255 35.34 -37.56 17.60
N GLY A 256 35.28 -36.52 16.77
CA GLY A 256 34.05 -35.91 16.27
C GLY A 256 33.39 -34.91 17.23
N THR A 257 33.93 -34.73 18.43
CA THR A 257 33.40 -33.77 19.41
C THR A 257 33.83 -32.35 19.04
N VAL A 258 32.86 -31.41 19.02
CA VAL A 258 33.14 -29.97 18.91
C VAL A 258 33.73 -29.49 20.22
N LEU A 259 34.89 -28.83 20.16
CA LEU A 259 35.53 -28.26 21.35
C LEU A 259 34.76 -27.05 21.87
N THR A 260 34.62 -26.98 23.19
CA THR A 260 33.97 -25.88 23.89
C THR A 260 34.86 -25.37 25.02
N GLU A 261 34.73 -24.09 25.37
CA GLU A 261 35.37 -23.48 26.56
C GLU A 261 34.95 -24.14 27.88
#